data_AF-A0AAE1FI74-F1
#
_entry.id   AF-A0AAE1FI74-F1
#
_cell.length_a   1.000
_cell.length_b   1.000
_cell.length_c   1.000
_cell.angle_alpha   90.00
_cell.angle_beta   90.00
_cell.angle_gamma   90.00
#
_symmetry.space_group_name_H-M   'P 1'
#
loop_
_entity.id
_entity.type
_entity.pdbx_description
1 polymer ?
#
loop_
_entity_poly.entity_id
_entity_poly.type
_entity_poly.pdbx_seq_one_letter_code
_entity_poly.pdbx_strand_id
1 'polypeptide(L)'
;MSKKHEDSQRKETLLKQTANEYSTFLPIDTTAERAGLDRELESMLTRLEEYGTLLERTRSESRHVAEVLVPQVYSYYQTLQRTFQTVDQLETLVGRVKSDLTTMEDTVAKAEADLGLSQGFTTVIKPLFFKREQIPARLSAPDPASFQAPEIFNAEDYFAPTTSNTSTVPLSQLE
;
A
#
# COMPACT_ATOMS: atom_id res chain seq x y z
N MET A 1 67.96 61.24 50.05
CA MET A 1 66.94 60.29 49.54
C MET A 1 66.99 60.09 48.02
N SER A 2 67.57 61.02 47.24
CA SER A 2 67.68 60.93 45.76
C SER A 2 68.43 59.71 45.22
N LYS A 3 69.55 59.34 45.85
CA LYS A 3 70.46 58.30 45.34
C LYS A 3 69.85 56.88 45.36
N LYS A 4 69.01 56.59 46.35
CA LYS A 4 68.31 55.30 46.49
C LYS A 4 67.23 55.12 45.42
N HIS A 5 66.63 56.22 44.96
CA HIS A 5 65.61 56.21 43.91
C HIS A 5 66.25 56.01 42.53
N GLU A 6 67.42 56.61 42.30
CA GLU A 6 68.22 56.45 41.09
C GLU A 6 68.76 55.02 40.93
N ASP A 7 69.25 54.42 42.03
CA ASP A 7 69.71 53.01 42.02
C ASP A 7 68.56 52.02 41.84
N SER A 8 67.36 52.33 42.34
CA SER A 8 66.17 51.51 42.13
C SER A 8 65.70 51.54 40.68
N GLN A 9 65.74 52.72 40.04
CA GLN A 9 65.43 52.85 38.61
C GLN A 9 66.45 52.11 37.74
N ARG A 10 67.75 52.18 38.08
CA ARG A 10 68.80 51.43 37.39
C ARG A 10 68.60 49.91 37.46
N LYS A 11 68.17 49.41 38.62
CA LYS A 11 67.86 47.98 38.79
C LYS A 11 66.66 47.56 37.97
N GLU A 12 65.61 48.38 37.92
CA GLU A 12 64.43 48.07 37.12
C GLU A 12 64.72 48.11 35.61
N THR A 13 65.55 49.05 35.16
CA THR A 13 66.01 49.07 33.76
C THR A 13 66.88 47.87 33.41
N LEU A 14 67.80 47.47 34.30
CA LEU A 14 68.61 46.25 34.11
C LEU A 14 67.76 44.98 34.12
N LEU A 15 66.73 44.92 34.98
CA LEU A 15 65.80 43.79 35.02
C LEU A 15 64.97 43.70 33.73
N LYS A 16 64.46 44.83 33.23
CA LYS A 16 63.74 44.86 31.94
C LYS A 16 64.65 44.48 30.77
N GLN A 17 65.88 44.98 30.76
CA GLN A 17 66.86 44.64 29.73
C GLN A 17 67.21 43.14 29.76
N THR A 18 67.58 42.61 30.93
CA THR A 18 67.91 41.18 31.07
C THR A 18 66.71 40.29 30.78
N ALA A 19 65.50 40.63 31.24
CA ALA A 19 64.29 39.89 30.89
C ALA A 19 64.02 39.89 29.38
N ASN A 20 64.28 41.01 28.68
CA ASN A 20 64.12 41.11 27.24
C ASN A 20 65.20 40.29 26.50
N GLU A 21 66.46 40.35 26.95
CA GLU A 21 67.56 39.54 26.42
C GLU A 21 67.30 38.03 26.64
N TYR A 22 66.73 37.65 27.79
CA TYR A 22 66.35 36.26 28.05
C TYR A 22 65.13 35.82 27.23
N SER A 23 64.16 36.71 27.02
CA SER A 23 62.99 36.45 26.18
C SER A 23 63.37 36.10 24.74
N THR A 24 64.46 36.65 24.21
CA THR A 24 64.97 36.31 22.86
C THR A 24 65.45 34.86 22.72
N PHE A 25 65.81 34.18 23.81
CA PHE A 25 66.19 32.76 23.78
C PHE A 25 64.99 31.81 23.76
N LEU A 26 63.77 32.31 23.95
CA LEU A 26 62.53 31.53 23.90
C LEU A 26 61.59 32.03 22.79
N PRO A 27 61.97 31.92 21.49
CA PRO A 27 61.05 32.20 20.41
C PRO A 27 59.99 31.08 20.36
N ILE A 28 58.87 31.30 21.06
CA ILE A 28 57.70 30.43 20.95
C ILE A 28 56.92 30.90 19.73
N ASP A 29 57.14 30.24 18.60
CA ASP A 29 56.35 30.45 17.39
C ASP A 29 55.10 29.55 17.40
N THR A 30 53.97 30.11 17.84
CA THR A 30 52.67 29.42 17.86
C THR A 30 51.88 29.59 16.56
N THR A 31 52.45 30.23 15.52
CA THR A 31 51.70 30.55 14.30
C THR A 31 51.27 29.29 13.55
N ALA A 32 52.14 28.27 13.50
CA ALA A 32 51.85 27.00 12.88
C ALA A 32 50.75 26.21 13.61
N GLU A 33 50.81 26.16 14.95
CA GLU A 33 49.78 25.51 15.78
C GLU A 33 48.43 26.21 15.65
N ARG A 34 48.42 27.54 15.66
CA ARG A 34 47.21 28.34 15.44
C ARG A 34 46.60 28.06 14.07
N ALA A 35 47.41 28.06 13.01
CA ALA A 35 46.93 27.74 11.66
C ALA A 35 46.47 26.27 11.53
N GLY A 36 47.01 25.36 12.33
CA GLY A 36 46.51 23.99 12.45
C GLY A 36 45.11 23.95 13.04
N LEU A 37 44.91 24.64 14.17
CA LEU A 37 43.61 24.75 14.84
C LEU A 37 42.56 25.41 13.95
N ASP A 38 42.89 26.51 13.27
CA ASP A 38 41.97 27.21 12.38
C ASP A 38 41.47 26.31 11.24
N ARG A 39 42.35 25.45 10.68
CA ARG A 39 41.96 24.47 9.64
C ARG A 39 41.07 23.36 10.18
N GLU A 40 41.36 22.86 11.37
CA GLU A 40 40.54 21.81 12.00
C GLU A 40 39.15 22.35 12.33
N LEU A 41 39.07 23.59 12.84
CA LEU A 41 37.81 24.25 13.13
C LEU A 41 36.97 24.44 11.87
N GLU A 42 37.57 24.91 10.77
CA GLU A 42 36.87 25.05 9.48
C GLU A 42 36.36 23.69 8.97
N SER A 43 37.18 22.64 9.08
CA SER A 43 36.77 21.28 8.70
C SER A 43 35.60 20.77 9.55
N MET A 44 35.59 21.05 10.85
CA MET A 44 34.48 20.69 11.74
C MET A 44 33.21 21.49 11.41
N LEU A 45 33.33 22.78 11.09
CA LEU A 45 32.19 23.60 10.67
C LEU A 45 31.58 23.07 9.37
N THR A 46 32.41 22.77 8.36
CA THR A 46 31.93 22.17 7.11
C THR A 46 31.19 20.86 7.36
N ARG A 47 31.76 19.98 8.19
CA ARG A 47 31.12 18.70 8.56
C ARG A 47 29.78 18.91 9.28
N LEU A 48 29.66 19.92 10.14
CA LEU A 48 28.40 20.23 10.82
C LEU A 48 27.33 20.71 9.84
N GLU A 49 27.68 21.50 8.83
CA GLU A 49 26.77 21.92 7.77
C GLU A 49 26.30 20.73 6.93
N GLU A 50 27.21 19.82 6.59
CA GLU A 50 26.88 18.56 5.90
C GLU A 50 25.92 17.72 6.74
N TYR A 51 26.19 17.54 8.04
CA TYR A 51 25.29 16.81 8.94
C TYR A 51 23.91 17.45 9.04
N GLY A 52 23.83 18.79 9.09
CA GLY A 52 22.56 19.50 9.06
C GLY A 52 21.78 19.23 7.78
N THR A 53 22.47 19.20 6.64
CA THR A 53 21.88 18.90 5.33
C THR A 53 21.37 17.45 5.27
N LEU A 54 22.15 16.48 5.76
CA LEU A 54 21.73 15.08 5.84
C LEU A 54 20.52 14.92 6.76
N LEU A 55 20.51 15.59 7.92
CA LEU A 55 19.41 15.52 8.87
C LEU A 55 18.11 16.05 8.25
N GLU A 56 18.16 17.19 7.57
CA GLU A 56 16.97 17.74 6.92
C GLU A 56 16.49 16.84 5.79
N ARG A 57 17.41 16.24 5.03
CA ARG A 57 17.07 15.25 4.01
C ARG A 57 16.38 14.03 4.61
N THR A 58 16.95 13.43 5.66
CA THR A 58 16.35 12.26 6.33
C THR A 58 14.99 12.60 6.92
N ARG A 59 14.82 13.80 7.47
CA ARG A 59 13.53 14.27 7.99
C ARG A 59 12.50 14.43 6.87
N SER A 60 12.90 15.03 5.75
CA SER A 60 12.06 15.20 4.57
C SER A 60 11.65 13.84 3.97
N GLU A 61 12.59 12.91 3.84
CA GLU A 61 12.32 11.55 3.39
C GLU A 61 11.34 10.84 4.34
N SER A 62 11.54 10.94 5.65
CA SER A 62 10.63 10.36 6.65
C SER A 62 9.21 10.93 6.53
N ARG A 63 9.08 12.25 6.33
CA ARG A 63 7.79 12.90 6.06
C ARG A 63 7.17 12.39 4.77
N HIS A 64 7.95 12.27 3.70
CA HIS A 64 7.46 11.76 2.42
C HIS A 64 6.91 10.33 2.56
N VAL A 65 7.59 9.45 3.30
CA VAL A 65 7.08 8.10 3.56
C VAL A 65 5.74 8.17 4.31
N ALA A 66 5.68 8.93 5.40
CA ALA A 66 4.50 8.99 6.27
C ALA A 66 3.28 9.66 5.60
N GLU A 67 3.51 10.76 4.89
CA GLU A 67 2.44 11.61 4.35
C GLU A 67 2.04 11.23 2.92
N VAL A 68 2.93 10.61 2.15
CA VAL A 68 2.67 10.29 0.73
C VAL A 68 2.62 8.79 0.50
N LEU A 69 3.71 8.07 0.81
CA LEU A 69 3.82 6.66 0.42
C LEU A 69 2.84 5.77 1.18
N VAL A 70 2.70 5.96 2.50
CA VAL A 70 1.79 5.14 3.32
C VAL A 70 0.33 5.30 2.85
N PRO A 71 -0.24 6.52 2.71
CA PRO A 71 -1.58 6.69 2.18
C PRO A 71 -1.75 6.13 0.76
N GLN A 72 -0.74 6.27 -0.08
CA GLN A 72 -0.78 5.74 -1.45
C GLN A 72 -0.85 4.20 -1.45
N VAL A 73 0.02 3.53 -0.70
CA VAL A 73 -0.03 2.06 -0.54
C VAL A 73 -1.38 1.62 0.02
N TYR A 74 -1.92 2.34 1.00
CA TYR A 74 -3.24 2.04 1.55
C TYR A 74 -4.36 2.16 0.51
N SER A 75 -4.32 3.17 -0.36
CA SER A 75 -5.30 3.31 -1.45
C SER A 75 -5.22 2.17 -2.47
N TYR A 76 -4.00 1.71 -2.79
CA TYR A 76 -3.81 0.53 -3.63
C TYR A 76 -4.33 -0.73 -2.96
N TYR A 77 -4.10 -0.88 -1.65
CA TYR A 77 -4.65 -1.98 -0.87
C TYR A 77 -6.19 -2.01 -0.90
N GLN A 78 -6.85 -0.86 -0.71
CA GLN A 78 -8.31 -0.76 -0.82
C GLN A 78 -8.82 -1.14 -2.22
N THR A 79 -8.11 -0.71 -3.26
CA THR A 79 -8.44 -1.08 -4.64
C THR A 79 -8.32 -2.60 -4.84
N LEU A 80 -7.23 -3.19 -4.35
CA LEU A 80 -7.00 -4.62 -4.43
C LEU A 80 -8.07 -5.41 -3.64
N GLN A 81 -8.46 -4.93 -2.46
CA GLN A 81 -9.53 -5.53 -1.66
C GLN A 81 -10.86 -5.55 -2.40
N ARG A 82 -11.20 -4.46 -3.13
CA ARG A 82 -12.39 -4.44 -3.99
C ARG A 82 -12.29 -5.47 -5.11
N THR A 83 -11.12 -5.62 -5.73
CA THR A 83 -10.90 -6.65 -6.76
C THR A 83 -11.10 -8.05 -6.20
N PHE A 84 -10.56 -8.35 -5.01
CA PHE A 84 -10.78 -9.66 -4.38
C PHE A 84 -12.25 -9.91 -4.06
N GLN A 85 -12.99 -8.91 -3.58
CA GLN A 85 -14.44 -9.05 -3.39
C GLN A 85 -15.17 -9.38 -4.69
N THR A 86 -14.77 -8.78 -5.82
CA THR A 86 -15.34 -9.12 -7.12
C THR A 86 -14.99 -10.56 -7.53
N VAL A 87 -13.80 -11.06 -7.19
CA VAL A 87 -13.43 -12.45 -7.42
C VAL A 87 -14.29 -13.40 -6.57
N ASP A 88 -14.51 -13.10 -5.30
CA ASP A 88 -15.36 -13.91 -4.41
C ASP A 88 -16.82 -13.95 -4.88
N GLN A 89 -17.34 -12.80 -5.36
CA GLN A 89 -18.66 -12.69 -5.98
C GLN A 89 -18.78 -13.57 -7.23
N LEU A 90 -17.74 -13.56 -8.08
CA LEU A 90 -17.68 -14.41 -9.26
C LEU A 90 -17.62 -15.89 -8.89
N GLU A 91 -16.86 -16.27 -7.86
CA GLU A 91 -16.82 -17.66 -7.37
C GLU A 91 -18.21 -18.13 -6.91
N THR A 92 -18.94 -17.27 -6.20
CA THR A 92 -20.30 -17.55 -5.75
C THR A 92 -21.26 -17.77 -6.95
N LEU A 93 -21.18 -16.90 -7.96
CA LEU A 93 -21.95 -17.03 -9.20
C LEU A 93 -21.64 -18.35 -9.91
N VAL A 94 -20.36 -18.69 -10.07
CA VAL A 94 -19.94 -19.94 -10.71
C VAL A 94 -20.43 -21.16 -9.92
N GLY A 95 -20.42 -21.07 -8.58
CA GLY A 95 -21.00 -22.09 -7.70
C GLY A 95 -22.50 -22.30 -7.95
N ARG A 96 -23.27 -21.21 -8.09
CA ARG A 96 -24.70 -21.28 -8.44
C ARG A 96 -24.91 -21.94 -9.81
N VAL A 97 -24.21 -21.45 -10.84
CA VAL A 97 -24.30 -21.99 -12.21
C VAL A 97 -24.04 -23.49 -12.22
N LYS A 98 -23.00 -23.94 -11.50
CA LYS A 98 -22.66 -25.36 -11.40
C LYS A 98 -23.80 -26.16 -10.77
N SER A 99 -24.38 -25.68 -9.67
CA SER A 99 -25.51 -26.35 -9.00
C SER A 99 -26.73 -26.47 -9.90
N ASP A 100 -27.08 -25.39 -10.61
CA ASP A 100 -28.22 -25.36 -11.52
C ASP A 100 -28.00 -26.30 -12.70
N LEU A 101 -26.78 -26.35 -13.25
CA LEU A 101 -26.41 -27.28 -14.33
C LEU A 101 -26.51 -28.74 -13.88
N THR A 102 -25.97 -29.10 -12.72
CA THR A 102 -26.07 -30.47 -12.19
C THR A 102 -27.53 -30.88 -11.97
N THR A 103 -28.35 -29.96 -11.45
CA THR A 103 -29.79 -30.23 -11.27
C THR A 103 -30.48 -30.43 -12.62
N MET A 104 -30.14 -29.62 -13.62
CA MET A 104 -30.67 -29.78 -14.97
C MET A 104 -30.26 -31.13 -15.59
N GLU A 105 -28.98 -31.49 -15.50
CA GLU A 105 -28.45 -32.78 -15.98
C GLU A 105 -29.19 -33.96 -15.33
N ASP A 106 -29.42 -33.93 -14.02
CA ASP A 106 -30.17 -34.98 -13.30
C ASP A 106 -31.63 -35.07 -13.77
N THR A 107 -32.30 -33.93 -13.98
CA THR A 107 -33.70 -33.92 -14.48
C THR A 107 -33.81 -34.43 -15.91
N VAL A 108 -32.83 -34.11 -16.77
CA VAL A 108 -32.77 -34.62 -18.15
C VAL A 108 -32.52 -36.12 -18.14
N ALA A 109 -31.55 -36.60 -17.36
CA ALA A 109 -31.25 -38.02 -17.24
C ALA A 109 -32.48 -38.82 -16.75
N LYS A 110 -33.23 -38.28 -15.78
CA LYS A 110 -34.49 -38.86 -15.32
C LYS A 110 -35.55 -38.88 -16.42
N ALA A 111 -35.72 -37.78 -17.15
CA ALA A 111 -36.69 -37.71 -18.24
C ALA A 111 -36.35 -38.67 -19.39
N GLU A 112 -35.07 -38.82 -19.73
CA GLU A 112 -34.60 -39.79 -20.74
C GLU A 112 -34.84 -41.24 -20.31
N ALA A 113 -34.61 -41.54 -19.02
CA ALA A 113 -34.90 -42.85 -18.43
C ALA A 113 -36.41 -43.15 -18.43
N ASP A 114 -37.25 -42.19 -18.03
CA ASP A 114 -38.71 -42.33 -18.01
C ASP A 114 -39.31 -42.47 -19.42
N LEU A 115 -38.70 -41.83 -20.44
CA LEU A 115 -39.09 -42.03 -21.85
C LEU A 115 -38.54 -43.32 -22.48
N GLY A 116 -37.66 -44.06 -21.80
CA GLY A 116 -37.02 -45.27 -22.32
C GLY A 116 -36.08 -45.03 -23.52
N LEU A 117 -35.69 -43.78 -23.78
CA LEU A 117 -34.85 -43.39 -24.91
C LEU A 117 -33.36 -43.61 -24.61
N SER A 118 -32.98 -44.87 -24.43
CA SER A 118 -31.57 -45.28 -24.32
C SER A 118 -30.77 -45.14 -25.64
N GLN A 119 -31.33 -44.50 -26.68
CA GLN A 119 -30.70 -44.35 -28.00
C GLN A 119 -30.97 -42.95 -28.60
N GLY A 120 -30.05 -42.01 -28.35
CA GLY A 120 -29.72 -40.85 -29.20
C GLY A 120 -30.85 -39.90 -29.63
N PHE A 121 -31.05 -38.82 -28.88
CA PHE A 121 -31.80 -37.64 -29.35
C PHE A 121 -31.01 -36.87 -30.43
N THR A 122 -31.19 -37.22 -31.70
CA THR A 122 -30.88 -36.30 -32.81
C THR A 122 -32.08 -35.39 -33.05
N THR A 123 -32.20 -34.34 -32.23
CA THR A 123 -33.27 -33.36 -32.36
C THR A 123 -33.00 -32.44 -33.55
N VAL A 124 -33.46 -32.85 -34.73
CA VAL A 124 -33.52 -32.00 -35.92
C VAL A 124 -34.65 -30.99 -35.73
N ILE A 125 -34.31 -29.76 -35.36
CA ILE A 125 -35.26 -28.64 -35.30
C ILE A 125 -35.71 -28.34 -36.74
N LYS A 126 -36.90 -28.81 -37.13
CA LYS A 126 -37.58 -28.35 -38.36
C LYS A 126 -38.49 -27.16 -38.03
N PRO A 127 -38.45 -26.06 -38.82
CA PRO A 127 -39.26 -24.88 -38.55
C PRO A 127 -40.75 -25.15 -38.79
N LEU A 128 -41.56 -24.84 -37.79
CA LEU A 128 -43.01 -24.96 -37.76
C LEU A 128 -43.67 -23.91 -38.66
N PHE A 129 -43.99 -24.28 -39.90
CA PHE A 129 -44.91 -23.52 -40.76
C PHE A 129 -45.87 -24.46 -41.51
N PHE A 130 -46.68 -25.26 -40.82
CA PHE A 130 -47.81 -25.93 -41.48
C PHE A 130 -49.07 -25.96 -40.61
N LYS A 131 -50.18 -25.63 -41.28
CA LYS A 131 -51.52 -25.39 -40.76
C LYS A 131 -52.07 -26.53 -39.89
N ARG A 132 -52.82 -26.10 -38.87
CA ARG A 132 -53.66 -26.89 -37.97
C ARG A 132 -54.76 -27.62 -38.74
N GLU A 133 -54.69 -28.95 -38.78
CA GLU A 133 -55.82 -29.84 -39.06
C GLU A 133 -56.04 -30.77 -37.86
N GLN A 134 -57.29 -30.85 -37.43
CA GLN A 134 -57.74 -31.55 -36.22
C GLN A 134 -57.68 -33.07 -36.41
N ILE A 135 -57.14 -33.79 -35.43
CA ILE A 135 -57.30 -35.25 -35.29
C ILE A 135 -57.82 -35.54 -33.87
N PRO A 136 -58.83 -36.41 -33.67
CA PRO A 136 -59.49 -36.59 -32.39
C PRO A 136 -58.84 -37.64 -31.47
N ALA A 137 -58.81 -37.28 -30.19
CA ALA A 137 -58.87 -38.04 -28.94
C ALA A 137 -58.16 -39.41 -28.76
N ARG A 138 -57.42 -39.45 -27.63
CA ARG A 138 -57.05 -40.57 -26.75
C ARG A 138 -55.90 -41.48 -27.16
N LEU A 139 -54.72 -41.10 -26.67
CA LEU A 139 -53.80 -42.03 -26.01
C LEU A 139 -53.65 -41.53 -24.57
N SER A 140 -53.77 -42.44 -23.60
CA SER A 140 -53.58 -42.14 -22.18
C SER A 140 -52.21 -41.49 -21.99
N ALA A 141 -52.22 -40.21 -21.64
CA ALA A 141 -51.01 -39.51 -21.24
C ALA A 141 -50.44 -40.24 -20.01
N PRO A 142 -49.14 -40.56 -19.96
CA PRO A 142 -48.48 -40.72 -18.69
C PRO A 142 -48.77 -39.44 -17.90
N ASP A 143 -49.21 -39.58 -16.66
CA ASP A 143 -49.39 -38.46 -15.74
C ASP A 143 -48.15 -37.56 -15.87
N PRO A 144 -48.27 -36.29 -16.31
CA PRO A 144 -47.10 -35.46 -16.52
C PRO A 144 -46.48 -35.29 -15.15
N ALA A 145 -45.42 -36.06 -14.86
CA ALA A 145 -44.50 -35.76 -13.78
C ALA A 145 -44.22 -34.26 -13.90
N SER A 146 -44.74 -33.49 -12.95
CA SER A 146 -45.02 -32.07 -13.13
C SER A 146 -43.72 -31.36 -13.49
N PHE A 147 -43.55 -31.03 -14.76
CA PHE A 147 -42.38 -30.32 -15.25
C PHE A 147 -42.27 -29.01 -14.48
N GLN A 148 -41.24 -28.89 -13.66
CA GLN A 148 -40.93 -27.65 -12.94
C GLN A 148 -39.87 -26.92 -13.75
N ALA A 149 -40.22 -25.75 -14.27
CA ALA A 149 -39.28 -24.91 -14.98
C ALA A 149 -38.12 -24.52 -14.04
N PRO A 150 -36.85 -24.57 -14.49
CA PRO A 150 -35.72 -24.10 -13.71
C PRO A 150 -35.87 -22.63 -13.31
N GLU A 151 -35.44 -22.29 -12.10
CA GLU A 151 -35.39 -20.90 -11.64
C GLU A 151 -34.31 -20.14 -12.42
N ILE A 152 -34.69 -19.08 -13.13
CA ILE A 152 -33.75 -18.24 -13.87
C ILE A 152 -33.24 -17.17 -12.89
N PHE A 153 -31.96 -17.25 -12.52
CA PHE A 153 -31.31 -16.23 -11.71
C PHE A 153 -30.74 -15.10 -12.59
N ASN A 154 -30.60 -13.90 -12.02
CA ASN A 154 -29.91 -12.78 -12.65
C ASN A 154 -28.46 -12.70 -12.13
N ALA A 155 -27.49 -12.60 -13.05
CA ALA A 155 -26.08 -12.50 -12.68
C ALA A 155 -25.74 -11.16 -12.00
N GLU A 156 -26.50 -10.10 -12.29
CA GLU A 156 -26.28 -8.77 -11.72
C GLU A 156 -26.47 -8.75 -10.20
N ASP A 157 -27.33 -9.63 -9.67
CA ASP A 157 -27.61 -9.74 -8.23
C ASP A 157 -26.36 -10.18 -7.43
N TYR A 158 -25.40 -10.85 -8.07
CA TYR A 158 -24.16 -11.33 -7.42
C TYR A 158 -23.06 -10.26 -7.35
N PHE A 159 -23.17 -9.19 -8.16
CA PHE A 159 -22.22 -8.09 -8.19
C PHE A 159 -22.78 -6.79 -7.61
N ALA A 160 -23.99 -6.82 -7.05
CA ALA A 160 -24.62 -5.66 -6.44
C ALA A 160 -23.69 -5.09 -5.34
N PRO A 161 -23.47 -3.76 -5.29
CA PRO A 161 -22.65 -3.16 -4.27
C PRO A 161 -23.30 -3.39 -2.91
N THR A 162 -22.71 -4.24 -2.07
CA THR A 162 -23.11 -4.41 -0.68
C THR A 162 -22.99 -3.05 0.00
N THR A 163 -24.12 -2.34 0.13
CA THR A 163 -24.22 -1.09 0.88
C THR A 163 -24.18 -1.40 2.38
N SER A 164 -23.10 -2.00 2.85
CA SER A 164 -22.82 -2.05 4.28
C SER A 164 -22.40 -0.65 4.71
N ASN A 165 -23.34 0.12 5.26
CA ASN A 165 -23.09 1.33 6.03
C ASN A 165 -22.08 1.02 7.15
N THR A 166 -20.79 1.24 6.89
CA THR A 166 -19.80 1.37 7.96
C THR A 166 -20.06 2.71 8.63
N SER A 167 -20.71 2.66 9.79
CA SER A 167 -20.81 3.78 10.71
C SER A 167 -19.39 4.14 11.17
N THR A 168 -18.77 5.05 10.42
CA THR A 168 -17.50 5.67 10.80
C THR A 168 -17.81 6.60 11.97
N VAL A 169 -17.52 6.16 13.19
CA VAL A 169 -17.50 7.05 14.35
C VAL A 169 -16.44 8.12 14.07
N PRO A 170 -16.79 9.42 14.07
CA PRO A 170 -15.83 10.48 13.81
C PRO A 170 -14.78 10.51 14.92
N LEU A 171 -13.52 10.72 14.52
CA LEU A 171 -12.31 10.76 15.35
C LEU A 171 -12.27 11.93 16.37
N SER A 172 -13.42 12.55 16.66
CA SER A 172 -13.60 13.67 17.60
C SER A 172 -14.00 13.23 19.00
N GLN A 173 -13.88 11.93 19.34
CA GLN A 173 -14.23 11.39 20.67
C GLN A 173 -13.09 10.60 21.35
N LEU A 174 -11.83 10.88 21.02
CA LEU A 174 -10.69 10.45 21.82
C LEU A 174 -9.99 11.71 22.35
N GLU A 175 -10.58 12.29 23.39
CA GLU A 175 -9.87 13.06 24.43
C GLU A 175 -9.62 12.16 25.63
#